data_AF-A0A954XCY8-F1
#
_entry.id   AF-A0A954XCY8-F1
#
_cell.length_a   1.000
_cell.length_b   1.000
_cell.length_c   1.000
_cell.angle_alpha   90.00
_cell.angle_beta   90.00
_cell.angle_gamma   90.00
#
_symmetry.space_group_name_H-M   'P 1'
#
loop_
_entity.id
_entity.type
_entity.pdbx_description
1 polymer ?
#
loop_
_entity_poly.entity_id
_entity_poly.type
_entity_poly.pdbx_seq_one_letter_code
_entity_poly.pdbx_strand_id
1 'polypeptide(L)'
;MSQVDREQQMRQAEEVLGERLDQIGFVKGLFFGQYLNDQLRPYPRQPREQVAAMVERLGEFCRQSIDPVAIDRDAEIPPQVVQGLGRLGVLGACLPSAAGGLELTQTEYCRLLEVLGGHCGSTALFVNAHHSIGPRAIVLFGNDRQQRAW
;
A
#
# COMPACT_ATOMS: atom_id res chain seq x y z
N MET A 1 -8.27 -41.47 31.05
CA MET A 1 -7.42 -40.36 30.59
C MET A 1 -7.13 -39.47 31.79
N SER A 2 -5.85 -39.21 32.07
CA SER A 2 -5.42 -38.36 33.17
C SER A 2 -5.85 -36.90 32.92
N GLN A 3 -6.18 -36.17 33.99
CA GLN A 3 -6.52 -34.74 33.91
C GLN A 3 -5.41 -33.91 33.25
N VAL A 4 -4.15 -34.35 33.41
CA VAL A 4 -2.94 -33.76 32.81
C VAL A 4 -2.89 -33.93 31.29
N ASP A 5 -3.36 -35.06 30.78
CA ASP A 5 -3.37 -35.39 29.34
C ASP A 5 -4.40 -34.52 28.59
N ARG A 6 -5.54 -34.23 29.23
CA ARG A 6 -6.56 -33.33 28.69
C ARG A 6 -6.08 -31.88 28.59
N GLU A 7 -5.32 -31.39 29.58
CA GLU A 7 -4.78 -30.03 29.56
C GLU A 7 -3.70 -29.83 28.49
N GLN A 8 -2.87 -30.85 28.24
CA GLN A 8 -1.89 -30.83 27.15
C GLN A 8 -2.57 -30.82 25.78
N GLN A 9 -3.60 -31.63 25.61
CA GLN A 9 -4.38 -31.67 24.37
C GLN A 9 -5.09 -30.34 24.09
N MET A 10 -5.63 -29.68 25.12
CA MET A 10 -6.23 -28.33 24.97
C MET A 10 -5.19 -27.28 24.59
N ARG A 11 -3.99 -27.28 25.20
CA ARG A 11 -2.91 -26.34 24.84
C ARG A 11 -2.40 -26.52 23.42
N GLN A 12 -2.20 -27.76 22.98
CA GLN A 12 -1.84 -28.04 21.59
C GLN A 12 -2.95 -27.64 20.62
N ALA A 13 -4.21 -27.87 20.97
CA ALA A 13 -5.33 -27.39 20.18
C ALA A 13 -5.37 -25.85 20.11
N GLU A 14 -5.06 -25.14 21.19
CA GLU A 14 -4.96 -23.66 21.19
C GLU A 14 -3.77 -23.13 20.38
N GLU A 15 -2.61 -23.79 20.42
CA GLU A 15 -1.44 -23.47 19.57
C GLU A 15 -1.75 -23.69 18.07
N VAL A 16 -2.51 -24.75 17.75
CA VAL A 16 -2.86 -25.12 16.36
C VAL A 16 -4.06 -24.33 15.83
N LEU A 17 -5.06 -24.06 16.67
CA LEU A 17 -6.29 -23.32 16.31
C LEU A 17 -6.09 -21.80 16.34
N GLY A 18 -4.97 -21.34 16.88
CA GLY A 18 -4.49 -19.97 16.74
C GLY A 18 -5.13 -19.00 17.72
N GLU A 19 -4.28 -18.07 18.16
CA GLU A 19 -4.54 -16.77 18.78
C GLU A 19 -5.96 -16.56 19.35
N ARG A 20 -6.00 -16.31 20.66
CA ARG A 20 -7.22 -15.96 21.40
C ARG A 20 -8.07 -14.96 20.61
N LEU A 21 -9.39 -15.12 20.68
CA LEU A 21 -10.38 -14.31 19.93
C LEU A 21 -10.28 -12.79 20.17
N ASP A 22 -9.63 -12.35 21.25
CA ASP A 22 -9.32 -10.94 21.50
C ASP A 22 -8.16 -10.40 20.63
N GLN A 23 -7.43 -11.27 19.94
CA GLN A 23 -6.29 -10.96 19.08
C GLN A 23 -6.61 -11.11 17.58
N ILE A 24 -7.82 -11.55 17.21
CA ILE A 24 -8.20 -11.75 15.81
C ILE A 24 -8.93 -10.54 15.23
N GLY A 25 -8.59 -10.17 14.00
CA GLY A 25 -9.27 -9.08 13.28
C GLY A 25 -10.69 -9.47 12.84
N PHE A 26 -11.52 -8.47 12.47
CA PHE A 26 -12.92 -8.65 12.08
C PHE A 26 -13.14 -9.82 11.10
N VAL A 27 -12.37 -9.87 10.00
CA VAL A 27 -12.52 -10.89 8.95
C VAL A 27 -12.23 -12.29 9.49
N LYS A 28 -11.18 -12.46 10.32
CA LYS A 28 -10.86 -13.75 10.95
C LYS A 28 -11.94 -14.17 11.94
N GLY A 29 -12.55 -13.22 12.66
CA GLY A 29 -13.69 -13.48 13.55
C GLY A 29 -14.88 -14.13 12.86
N LEU A 30 -15.17 -13.75 11.61
CA LEU A 30 -16.28 -14.33 10.84
C LEU A 30 -16.11 -15.84 10.59
N PHE A 31 -14.87 -16.34 10.42
CA PHE A 31 -14.60 -17.78 10.26
C PHE A 31 -14.93 -18.58 11.51
N PHE A 32 -14.95 -17.93 12.69
CA PHE A 32 -15.32 -18.53 13.96
C PHE A 32 -16.76 -18.19 14.38
N GLY A 33 -17.58 -17.64 13.47
CA GLY A 33 -18.96 -17.25 13.77
C GLY A 33 -19.08 -16.05 14.71
N GLN A 34 -18.01 -15.25 14.85
CA GLN A 34 -17.99 -14.09 15.74
C GLN A 34 -18.14 -12.79 14.96
N TYR A 35 -19.16 -12.01 15.32
CA TYR A 35 -19.36 -10.67 14.81
C TYR A 35 -18.61 -9.65 15.69
N LEU A 36 -17.33 -9.44 15.39
CA LEU A 36 -16.45 -8.54 16.14
C LEU A 36 -16.64 -7.08 15.71
N ASN A 37 -17.83 -6.52 15.90
CA ASN A 37 -18.19 -5.16 15.47
C ASN A 37 -17.21 -4.09 15.97
N ASP A 38 -16.68 -4.23 17.18
CA ASP A 38 -15.78 -3.24 17.76
C ASP A 38 -14.41 -3.19 17.04
N GLN A 39 -14.06 -4.25 16.30
CA GLN A 39 -12.88 -4.29 15.43
C GLN A 39 -13.14 -3.55 14.10
N LEU A 40 -14.40 -3.42 13.68
CA LEU A 40 -14.82 -2.49 12.64
C LEU A 40 -14.96 -1.10 13.28
N ARG A 41 -13.83 -0.43 13.47
CA ARG A 41 -13.84 1.00 13.85
C ARG A 41 -14.72 1.79 12.88
N PRO A 42 -15.32 2.93 13.30
CA PRO A 42 -16.04 3.81 12.39
C PRO A 42 -15.19 4.09 11.14
N TYR A 43 -15.84 4.27 9.99
CA TYR A 43 -15.12 4.47 8.73
C TYR A 43 -14.07 5.58 8.90
N PRO A 44 -12.78 5.28 8.71
CA PRO A 44 -11.71 6.22 8.99
C PRO A 44 -11.85 7.41 8.03
N ARG A 45 -12.02 8.61 8.58
CA ARG A 45 -12.05 9.84 7.80
C ARG A 45 -10.66 10.45 7.81
N GLN A 46 -10.09 10.65 6.63
CA GLN A 46 -8.89 11.47 6.48
C GLN A 46 -9.25 12.88 5.95
N PRO A 47 -8.55 13.93 6.43
CA PRO A 47 -8.67 15.27 5.87
C PRO A 47 -8.27 15.28 4.39
N ARG A 48 -9.12 15.84 3.51
CA ARG A 48 -8.84 15.91 2.07
C ARG A 48 -7.75 16.92 1.69
N GLU A 49 -7.42 17.84 2.59
CA GLU A 49 -6.56 18.99 2.28
C GLU A 49 -5.07 18.63 2.15
N GLN A 50 -4.61 17.58 2.83
CA GLN A 50 -3.16 17.29 2.95
C GLN A 50 -2.47 17.01 1.60
N VAL A 51 -3.17 16.39 0.65
CA VAL A 51 -2.63 16.08 -0.69
C VAL A 51 -3.34 16.78 -1.84
N ALA A 52 -4.25 17.72 -1.57
CA ALA A 52 -5.07 18.37 -2.60
C ALA A 52 -4.23 19.03 -3.70
N ALA A 53 -3.22 19.84 -3.31
CA ALA A 53 -2.33 20.49 -4.27
C ALA A 53 -1.45 19.50 -5.06
N MET A 54 -1.14 18.34 -4.49
CA MET A 54 -0.39 17.29 -5.20
C MET A 54 -1.27 16.56 -6.20
N VAL A 55 -2.52 16.27 -5.82
CA VAL A 55 -3.56 15.73 -6.69
C VAL A 55 -3.81 16.62 -7.90
N GLU A 56 -3.90 17.94 -7.70
CA GLU A 56 -4.09 18.89 -8.79
C GLU A 56 -2.91 18.91 -9.77
N ARG A 57 -1.68 19.00 -9.25
CA ARG A 57 -0.44 18.96 -10.06
C ARG A 57 -0.31 17.64 -10.84
N LEU A 58 -0.63 16.52 -10.20
CA LEU A 58 -0.62 15.21 -10.85
C LEU A 58 -1.67 15.13 -11.95
N GLY A 59 -2.88 15.64 -11.71
CA GLY A 59 -3.94 15.70 -12.72
C GLY A 59 -3.54 16.55 -13.94
N GLU A 60 -2.86 17.69 -13.73
CA GLU A 60 -2.34 18.50 -14.83
C GLU A 60 -1.23 17.77 -15.59
N PHE A 61 -0.29 17.14 -14.88
CA PHE A 61 0.74 16.34 -15.51
C PHE A 61 0.17 15.20 -16.36
N CYS A 62 -0.87 14.50 -15.86
CA CYS A 62 -1.57 13.48 -16.63
C CYS A 62 -2.08 14.03 -17.96
N ARG A 63 -2.81 15.16 -17.93
CA ARG A 63 -3.36 15.79 -19.14
C ARG A 63 -2.30 16.24 -20.13
N GLN A 64 -1.17 16.76 -19.64
CA GLN A 64 -0.14 17.35 -20.49
C GLN A 64 0.87 16.34 -21.02
N SER A 65 1.17 15.29 -20.26
CA SER A 65 2.36 14.46 -20.49
C SER A 65 2.06 12.99 -20.69
N ILE A 66 0.85 12.51 -20.36
CA ILE A 66 0.50 11.08 -20.46
C ILE A 66 -0.54 10.90 -21.55
N ASP A 67 -0.14 10.26 -22.65
CA ASP A 67 -1.05 9.77 -23.68
C ASP A 67 -1.33 8.27 -23.41
N PRO A 68 -2.50 7.91 -22.84
CA PRO A 68 -2.82 6.52 -22.54
C PRO A 68 -2.96 5.66 -23.81
N VAL A 69 -3.42 6.23 -24.92
CA VAL A 69 -3.64 5.49 -26.17
C VAL A 69 -2.31 5.14 -26.82
N ALA A 70 -1.35 6.09 -26.82
CA ALA A 70 0.00 5.81 -27.28
C ALA A 70 0.69 4.75 -26.41
N ILE A 71 0.58 4.86 -25.08
CA ILE A 71 1.18 3.88 -24.16
C ILE A 71 0.66 2.46 -24.44
N ASP A 72 -0.66 2.31 -24.60
CA ASP A 72 -1.25 0.98 -24.86
C ASP A 72 -0.92 0.46 -26.26
N ARG A 73 -0.92 1.32 -27.29
CA ARG A 73 -0.55 0.94 -28.66
C ARG A 73 0.91 0.52 -28.77
N ASP A 74 1.80 1.30 -28.15
CA ASP A 74 3.25 1.15 -28.28
C ASP A 74 3.81 0.20 -27.20
N ALA A 75 2.95 -0.23 -26.26
CA ALA A 75 3.26 -1.10 -25.11
C ALA A 75 4.43 -0.58 -24.25
N GLU A 76 4.62 0.73 -24.20
CA GLU A 76 5.75 1.37 -23.53
C GLU A 76 5.31 2.66 -22.82
N ILE A 77 5.72 2.81 -21.56
CA ILE A 77 5.58 4.07 -20.83
C ILE A 77 6.81 4.92 -21.16
N PRO A 78 6.65 6.10 -21.78
CA PRO A 78 7.80 6.89 -22.21
C PRO A 78 8.70 7.31 -21.03
N PRO A 79 10.04 7.31 -21.19
CA PRO A 79 10.96 7.69 -20.12
C PRO A 79 10.69 9.06 -19.50
N GLN A 80 10.25 10.04 -20.30
CA GLN A 80 9.90 11.37 -19.81
C GLN A 80 8.71 11.35 -18.85
N VAL A 81 7.76 10.42 -19.04
CA VAL A 81 6.61 10.22 -18.13
C VAL A 81 7.12 9.69 -16.81
N VAL A 82 7.95 8.64 -16.83
CA VAL A 82 8.54 8.05 -15.62
C VAL A 82 9.34 9.09 -14.83
N GLN A 83 10.19 9.87 -15.49
CA GLN A 83 10.96 10.93 -14.85
C GLN A 83 10.06 12.05 -14.29
N GLY A 84 8.99 12.42 -15.00
CA GLY A 84 8.02 13.40 -14.52
C GLY A 84 7.30 12.95 -13.24
N LEU A 85 6.87 11.68 -13.20
CA LEU A 85 6.28 11.08 -12.01
C LEU A 85 7.26 11.01 -10.83
N GLY A 86 8.54 10.76 -11.12
CA GLY A 86 9.62 10.84 -10.13
C GLY A 86 9.80 12.26 -9.57
N ARG A 87 9.83 13.28 -10.43
CA ARG A 87 9.93 14.70 -10.01
C ARG A 87 8.71 15.17 -9.21
N LEU A 88 7.53 14.64 -9.51
CA LEU A 88 6.33 14.87 -8.71
C LEU A 88 6.38 14.17 -7.35
N GLY A 89 7.30 13.21 -7.14
CA GLY A 89 7.47 12.47 -5.89
C GLY A 89 6.49 11.29 -5.73
N VAL A 90 5.69 10.97 -6.75
CA VAL A 90 4.66 9.92 -6.66
C VAL A 90 5.30 8.52 -6.54
N LEU A 91 6.46 8.30 -7.14
CA LEU A 91 7.17 7.01 -7.12
C LEU A 91 7.67 6.62 -5.71
N GLY A 92 7.94 7.60 -4.85
CA GLY A 92 8.41 7.42 -3.47
C GLY A 92 7.41 7.92 -2.42
N ALA A 93 6.14 8.05 -2.78
CA ALA A 93 5.12 8.76 -2.01
C ALA A 93 5.07 8.36 -0.51
N CYS A 94 5.01 7.06 -0.20
CA CYS A 94 4.94 6.57 1.18
C CYS A 94 6.27 5.97 1.68
N LEU A 95 7.39 6.34 1.05
CA LEU A 95 8.71 5.95 1.56
C LEU A 95 9.17 6.94 2.63
N PRO A 96 10.02 6.52 3.58
CA PRO A 96 10.63 7.41 4.56
C PRO A 96 11.39 8.56 3.88
N SER A 97 11.43 9.73 4.50
CA SER A 97 12.22 10.86 3.98
C SER A 97 13.71 10.53 3.93
N ALA A 98 14.20 9.66 4.82
CA ALA A 98 15.57 9.15 4.79
C ALA A 98 15.90 8.35 3.51
N ALA A 99 14.88 7.81 2.83
CA ALA A 99 14.99 7.12 1.54
C ALA A 99 14.55 8.03 0.37
N GLY A 100 14.47 9.35 0.57
CA GLY A 100 14.05 10.32 -0.45
C GLY A 100 12.54 10.35 -0.72
N GLY A 101 11.72 9.74 0.15
CA GLY A 101 10.27 9.72 0.04
C GLY A 101 9.56 10.92 0.67
N LEU A 102 8.24 10.94 0.50
CA LEU A 102 7.37 12.01 1.00
C LEU A 102 6.63 11.67 2.30
N GLU A 103 6.79 10.45 2.82
CA GLU A 103 6.13 9.99 4.05
C GLU A 103 4.60 10.12 4.04
N LEU A 104 3.99 10.09 2.85
CA LEU A 104 2.53 10.07 2.73
C LEU A 104 1.96 8.81 3.36
N THR A 105 0.77 8.95 3.93
CA THR A 105 -0.02 7.81 4.37
C THR A 105 -0.54 7.01 3.17
N GLN A 106 -0.88 5.74 3.39
CA GLN A 106 -1.43 4.90 2.32
C GLN A 106 -2.73 5.47 1.72
N THR A 107 -3.58 6.09 2.54
CA THR A 107 -4.82 6.69 2.06
C THR A 107 -4.57 7.95 1.21
N GLU A 108 -3.59 8.77 1.57
CA GLU A 108 -3.15 9.90 0.74
C GLU A 108 -2.60 9.42 -0.60
N TYR A 109 -1.79 8.38 -0.61
CA TYR A 109 -1.30 7.77 -1.84
C TYR A 109 -2.41 7.15 -2.69
N CYS A 110 -3.43 6.53 -2.08
CA CYS A 110 -4.61 6.08 -2.81
C CYS A 110 -5.28 7.23 -3.58
N ARG A 111 -5.31 8.45 -3.05
CA ARG A 111 -5.83 9.62 -3.79
C ARG A 111 -5.02 9.94 -5.04
N LEU A 112 -3.70 9.79 -4.98
CA LEU A 112 -2.84 9.98 -6.15
C LEU A 112 -3.08 8.88 -7.20
N LEU A 113 -3.25 7.62 -6.76
CA LEU A 113 -3.57 6.51 -7.66
C LEU A 113 -4.98 6.60 -8.26
N GLU A 114 -5.96 7.14 -7.55
CA GLU A 114 -7.30 7.41 -8.11
C GLU A 114 -7.21 8.35 -9.33
N VAL A 115 -6.38 9.40 -9.24
CA VAL A 115 -6.15 10.36 -10.33
C VAL A 115 -5.41 9.71 -11.49
N LEU A 116 -4.32 9.01 -11.22
CA LEU A 116 -3.54 8.32 -12.26
C LEU A 116 -4.35 7.24 -12.95
N GLY A 117 -5.03 6.39 -12.18
CA GLY A 117 -5.84 5.28 -12.69
C GLY A 117 -7.05 5.76 -13.48
N GLY A 118 -7.64 6.90 -13.09
CA GLY A 118 -8.69 7.56 -13.88
C GLY A 118 -8.22 8.09 -15.23
N HIS A 119 -6.91 8.28 -15.43
CA HIS A 119 -6.34 8.77 -16.69
C HIS A 119 -5.67 7.67 -17.53
N CYS A 120 -4.79 6.87 -16.92
CA CYS A 120 -4.06 5.78 -17.57
C CYS A 120 -3.81 4.63 -16.59
N GLY A 121 -4.56 3.53 -16.75
CA GLY A 121 -4.44 2.34 -15.91
C GLY A 121 -3.04 1.70 -15.95
N SER A 122 -2.43 1.62 -17.14
CA SER A 122 -1.08 1.09 -17.35
C SER A 122 -0.03 1.88 -16.55
N THR A 123 -0.11 3.21 -16.58
CA THR A 123 0.81 4.07 -15.80
C THR A 123 0.53 3.96 -14.29
N ALA A 124 -0.73 3.92 -13.88
CA ALA A 124 -1.08 3.74 -12.46
C ALA A 124 -0.57 2.41 -11.90
N LEU A 125 -0.66 1.32 -12.69
CA LEU A 125 -0.13 0.02 -12.33
C LEU A 125 1.40 0.05 -12.22
N PHE A 126 2.09 0.68 -13.18
CA PHE A 126 3.53 0.88 -13.10
C PHE A 126 3.94 1.62 -11.81
N VAL A 127 3.28 2.74 -11.51
CA VAL A 127 3.55 3.52 -10.29
C VAL A 127 3.30 2.67 -9.04
N ASN A 128 2.20 1.93 -9.00
CA ASN A 128 1.88 1.07 -7.87
C ASN A 128 2.88 -0.08 -7.69
N ALA A 129 3.23 -0.79 -8.76
CA ALA A 129 4.24 -1.84 -8.70
C ALA A 129 5.59 -1.25 -8.27
N HIS A 130 6.04 -0.15 -8.88
CA HIS A 130 7.26 0.50 -8.45
C HIS A 130 7.20 0.81 -6.95
N HIS A 131 6.20 1.54 -6.46
CA HIS A 131 6.11 1.96 -5.06
C HIS A 131 5.92 0.81 -4.05
N SER A 132 5.04 -0.16 -4.34
CA SER A 132 4.57 -1.14 -3.35
C SER A 132 5.48 -2.35 -3.18
N ILE A 133 6.27 -2.71 -4.21
CA ILE A 133 7.16 -3.89 -4.18
C ILE A 133 8.64 -3.54 -4.32
N GLY A 134 9.01 -2.61 -5.21
CA GLY A 134 10.42 -2.34 -5.56
C GLY A 134 11.27 -1.81 -4.40
N PRO A 135 11.18 -0.51 -4.08
CA PRO A 135 11.90 0.10 -2.96
C PRO A 135 11.34 -0.37 -1.61
N ARG A 136 10.09 -0.86 -1.56
CA ARG A 136 9.50 -1.37 -0.32
C ARG A 136 10.30 -2.54 0.26
N ALA A 137 10.82 -3.44 -0.59
CA ALA A 137 11.68 -4.53 -0.14
C ALA A 137 12.97 -4.00 0.51
N ILE A 138 13.56 -2.95 -0.06
CA ILE A 138 14.79 -2.32 0.45
C ILE A 138 14.51 -1.60 1.78
N VAL A 139 13.41 -0.87 1.88
CA VAL A 139 13.03 -0.18 3.12
C VAL A 139 12.73 -1.15 4.26
N LEU A 140 12.07 -2.28 3.98
CA LEU A 140 11.71 -3.23 5.03
C LEU A 140 12.85 -4.18 5.42
N PHE A 141 13.69 -4.57 4.47
CA PHE A 141 14.63 -5.69 4.65
C PHE A 141 16.06 -5.40 4.17
N GLY A 142 16.30 -4.25 3.55
CA GLY A 142 17.61 -3.87 3.05
C GLY A 142 18.58 -3.59 4.19
N ASN A 143 19.82 -4.04 4.04
CA ASN A 143 20.90 -3.62 4.94
C ASN A 143 21.36 -2.19 4.61
N ASP A 144 22.14 -1.61 5.50
CA ASP A 144 22.77 -0.30 5.37
C ASP A 144 23.40 -0.01 4.01
N ARG A 145 24.07 -1.00 3.40
CA ARG A 145 24.69 -0.83 2.09
C ARG A 145 23.63 -0.73 1.00
N GLN A 146 22.59 -1.56 1.04
CA GLN A 146 21.51 -1.56 0.06
C GLN A 146 20.69 -0.27 0.16
N GLN A 147 20.34 0.17 1.37
CA GLN A 147 19.57 1.41 1.58
C GLN A 147 20.31 2.68 1.14
N ARG A 148 21.66 2.68 1.13
CA ARG A 148 22.45 3.81 0.64
C ARG A 148 22.69 3.78 -0.87
N ALA A 149 22.65 2.61 -1.48
CA ALA A 149 22.99 2.43 -2.89
C ALA A 149 21.79 2.63 -3.82
N TRP A 150 20.57 2.45 -3.30
CA TRP A 150 19.31 2.41 -4.04
C TRP A 150 18.26 3.23 -3.31
#